data_AF-A0A7R9YHF7-F1
#
_entry.id   AF-A0A7R9YHF7-F1
#
_cell.length_a   1.000
_cell.length_b   1.000
_cell.length_c   1.000
_cell.angle_alpha   90.00
_cell.angle_beta   90.00
_cell.angle_gamma   90.00
#
_symmetry.space_group_name_H-M   'P 1'
#
loop_
_entity.id
_entity.type
_entity.pdbx_description
1 polymer ?
#
loop_
_entity_poly.entity_id
_entity_poly.type
_entity_poly.pdbx_seq_one_letter_code
_entity_poly.pdbx_strand_id
1 'polypeptide(L)'
;SGLVIERDRARQMASGEREREANLGLAIGLSIGSGLCTSIGGLAVFLEVISKQSQSRILSSALALSAGVMLYVSFIEIFGKAQQSIAKRYADGAALAITTICFFVGMAITAILELVVHHITHLIGAPHSHEPLDPPPGLTGERAAASAMARSSPVGEVRVVVNDDAARAGPFYDGASGAPGERAHERRGANGNGSTTLDALAGVLPAEREGSDGSRVDRTSVTSTALMTALAIALHNFPEGLATFIATLAQPSLGIALSVAIAVHNVPEGMAVAFPVYYASGSKRKGFLWATLSGLTEPIGGSLGWLLLRDHLDDLGFGVVFAMVGGMMVFIVIHEMVPIAVKYETDQVRTTGFLVLGMLIMAVSLVLFVL
;
A
#
# COMPACT_ATOMS: atom_id res chain seq x y z
N SER A 1 49.23 26.84 5.42
CA SER A 1 48.00 26.35 6.08
C SER A 1 46.89 26.04 5.10
N GLY A 2 46.50 26.96 4.20
CA GLY A 2 45.44 26.72 3.20
C GLY A 2 45.71 25.59 2.20
N LEU A 3 46.93 25.51 1.66
CA LEU A 3 47.36 24.46 0.71
C LEU A 3 47.30 23.02 1.26
N VAL A 4 47.41 22.85 2.58
CA VAL A 4 47.31 21.53 3.24
C VAL A 4 45.84 21.14 3.36
N ILE A 5 44.98 22.06 3.79
CA ILE A 5 43.53 21.87 3.88
C ILE A 5 42.93 21.55 2.51
N GLU A 6 43.39 22.23 1.46
CA GLU A 6 42.91 22.02 0.09
C GLU A 6 43.37 20.67 -0.48
N ARG A 7 44.60 20.25 -0.19
CA ARG A 7 45.09 18.90 -0.54
C ARG A 7 44.36 17.80 0.22
N ASP A 8 44.06 18.00 1.49
CA ASP A 8 43.35 17.01 2.29
C ASP A 8 41.88 16.88 1.85
N ARG A 9 41.22 17.99 1.49
CA ARG A 9 39.89 17.96 0.86
C ARG A 9 39.91 17.23 -0.48
N ALA A 10 40.86 17.54 -1.36
CA ALA A 10 40.98 16.87 -2.65
C ALA A 10 41.25 15.35 -2.50
N ARG A 11 42.04 14.95 -1.50
CA ARG A 11 42.28 13.54 -1.17
C ARG A 11 41.03 12.84 -0.64
N GLN A 12 40.26 13.50 0.23
CA GLN A 12 39.01 12.97 0.76
C GLN A 12 37.93 12.82 -0.31
N MET A 13 37.81 13.79 -1.23
CA MET A 13 36.91 13.67 -2.38
C MET A 13 37.31 12.50 -3.29
N ALA A 14 38.60 12.39 -3.64
CA ALA A 14 39.09 11.31 -4.50
C ALA A 14 39.00 9.92 -3.84
N SER A 15 39.08 9.81 -2.50
CA SER A 15 38.81 8.55 -1.81
C SER A 15 37.33 8.19 -1.83
N GLY A 16 36.45 9.17 -1.63
CA GLY A 16 35.00 8.96 -1.67
C GLY A 16 34.50 8.55 -3.06
N GLU A 17 35.06 9.12 -4.13
CA GLU A 17 34.76 8.71 -5.51
C GLU A 17 35.16 7.26 -5.77
N ARG A 18 36.38 6.85 -5.38
CA ARG A 18 36.85 5.46 -5.57
C ARG A 18 36.00 4.45 -4.81
N GLU A 19 35.56 4.79 -3.60
CA GLU A 19 34.69 3.92 -2.80
C GLU A 19 33.30 3.78 -3.42
N ARG A 20 32.74 4.87 -3.96
CA ARG A 20 31.47 4.85 -4.71
C ARG A 20 31.58 4.01 -5.98
N GLU A 21 32.67 4.14 -6.74
CA GLU A 21 32.91 3.32 -7.92
C GLU A 21 33.01 1.82 -7.58
N ALA A 22 33.65 1.48 -6.46
CA ALA A 22 33.72 0.10 -5.98
C ALA A 22 32.34 -0.46 -5.59
N ASN A 23 31.47 0.38 -5.02
CA ASN A 23 30.12 0.00 -4.60
C ASN A 23 29.09 0.03 -5.73
N LEU A 24 29.43 0.59 -6.90
CA LEU A 24 28.50 0.76 -8.02
C LEU A 24 27.92 -0.58 -8.53
N GLY A 25 28.77 -1.60 -8.68
CA GLY A 25 28.35 -2.92 -9.11
C GLY A 25 27.36 -3.57 -8.13
N LEU A 26 27.58 -3.37 -6.83
CA LEU A 26 26.68 -3.84 -5.78
C LEU A 26 25.35 -3.07 -5.83
N ALA A 27 25.38 -1.75 -5.99
CA ALA A 27 24.17 -0.91 -6.06
C ALA A 27 23.27 -1.30 -7.24
N ILE A 28 23.86 -1.53 -8.42
CA ILE A 28 23.16 -2.04 -9.60
C ILE A 28 22.58 -3.43 -9.31
N GLY A 29 23.39 -4.34 -8.77
CA GLY A 29 22.97 -5.71 -8.48
C GLY A 29 21.81 -5.79 -7.49
N LEU A 30 21.85 -4.99 -6.42
CA LEU A 30 20.79 -4.91 -5.43
C LEU A 30 19.50 -4.32 -6.01
N SER A 31 19.59 -3.23 -6.79
CA SER A 31 18.41 -2.62 -7.42
C SER A 31 17.77 -3.53 -8.48
N ILE A 32 18.56 -4.28 -9.25
CA ILE A 32 18.02 -5.32 -10.15
C ILE A 32 17.36 -6.44 -9.34
N GLY A 33 18.01 -6.92 -8.28
CA GLY A 33 17.50 -7.98 -7.43
C GLY A 33 16.15 -7.63 -6.82
N SER A 34 16.05 -6.42 -6.26
CA SER A 34 14.80 -5.86 -5.75
C SER A 34 13.75 -5.74 -6.85
N GLY A 35 14.04 -5.15 -8.01
CA GLY A 35 13.04 -4.99 -9.08
C GLY A 35 12.55 -6.33 -9.67
N LEU A 36 13.39 -7.37 -9.65
CA LEU A 36 12.98 -8.73 -10.04
C LEU A 36 11.94 -9.32 -9.08
N CYS A 37 11.90 -8.91 -7.80
CA CYS A 37 10.88 -9.36 -6.87
C CYS A 37 9.47 -8.91 -7.28
N THR A 38 9.32 -7.77 -7.95
CA THR A 38 8.04 -7.33 -8.55
C THR A 38 7.62 -8.28 -9.67
N SER A 39 8.58 -8.75 -10.46
CA SER A 39 8.33 -9.78 -11.48
C SER A 39 7.93 -11.12 -10.84
N ILE A 40 8.59 -11.52 -9.75
CA ILE A 40 8.27 -12.73 -8.98
C ILE A 40 6.84 -12.66 -8.43
N GLY A 41 6.45 -11.53 -7.86
CA GLY A 41 5.07 -11.26 -7.46
C GLY A 41 4.07 -11.43 -8.62
N GLY A 42 4.43 -10.91 -9.79
CA GLY A 42 3.65 -11.06 -11.01
C GLY A 42 3.46 -12.51 -11.49
N LEU A 43 4.34 -13.44 -11.14
CA LEU A 43 4.17 -14.87 -11.47
C LEU A 43 2.97 -15.51 -10.75
N ALA A 44 2.48 -14.90 -9.68
CA ALA A 44 1.32 -15.39 -8.94
C ALA A 44 0.07 -15.57 -9.82
N VAL A 45 -0.05 -14.83 -10.94
CA VAL A 45 -1.17 -14.98 -11.89
C VAL A 45 -1.19 -16.33 -12.60
N PHE A 46 -0.04 -17.03 -12.67
CA PHE A 46 0.08 -18.35 -13.28
C PHE A 46 -0.19 -19.48 -12.30
N LEU A 47 -0.13 -19.21 -11.00
CA LEU A 47 -0.39 -20.20 -9.96
C LEU A 47 -1.92 -20.38 -9.78
N GLU A 48 -2.52 -21.25 -10.59
CA GLU A 48 -3.96 -21.59 -10.55
C GLU A 48 -4.40 -22.40 -9.32
N VAL A 49 -3.47 -22.71 -8.40
CA VAL A 49 -3.69 -23.65 -7.29
C VAL A 49 -4.44 -23.03 -6.10
N ILE A 50 -4.71 -21.72 -6.13
CA ILE A 50 -5.32 -21.00 -5.01
C ILE A 50 -6.71 -20.50 -5.41
N SER A 51 -7.73 -20.84 -4.61
CA SER A 51 -9.10 -20.35 -4.83
C SER A 51 -9.13 -18.81 -4.87
N LYS A 52 -9.99 -18.22 -5.72
CA LYS A 52 -10.08 -16.75 -5.89
C LYS A 52 -10.28 -16.00 -4.57
N GLN A 53 -11.00 -16.59 -3.61
CA GLN A 53 -11.19 -16.05 -2.26
C GLN A 53 -9.91 -16.05 -1.42
N SER A 54 -9.06 -17.06 -1.58
CA SER A 54 -7.76 -17.13 -0.91
C SER A 54 -6.76 -16.15 -1.55
N GLN A 55 -6.83 -15.92 -2.87
CA GLN A 55 -6.00 -14.92 -3.56
C GLN A 55 -6.20 -13.50 -3.02
N SER A 56 -7.44 -13.07 -2.78
CA SER A 56 -7.72 -11.73 -2.23
C SER A 56 -7.21 -11.57 -0.79
N ARG A 57 -7.32 -12.62 0.03
CA ARG A 57 -6.84 -12.62 1.42
C ARG A 57 -5.31 -12.61 1.49
N ILE A 58 -4.64 -13.40 0.67
CA ILE A 58 -3.18 -13.43 0.59
C ILE A 58 -2.68 -12.07 0.09
N LEU A 59 -3.30 -11.52 -0.96
CA LEU A 59 -2.94 -10.20 -1.50
C LEU A 59 -3.09 -9.10 -0.44
N SER A 60 -4.23 -9.03 0.24
CA SER A 60 -4.44 -8.02 1.29
C SER A 60 -3.43 -8.17 2.45
N SER A 61 -3.24 -9.40 2.94
CA SER A 61 -2.31 -9.66 4.05
C SER A 61 -0.87 -9.31 3.67
N ALA A 62 -0.46 -9.66 2.45
CA ALA A 62 0.86 -9.34 1.93
C ALA A 62 1.04 -7.83 1.73
N LEU A 63 0.05 -7.12 1.17
CA LEU A 63 0.08 -5.66 1.03
C LEU A 63 0.10 -4.94 2.37
N ALA A 64 -0.68 -5.40 3.35
CA ALA A 64 -0.69 -4.82 4.69
C ALA A 64 0.64 -5.02 5.41
N LEU A 65 1.18 -6.24 5.40
CA LEU A 65 2.50 -6.54 5.96
C LEU A 65 3.59 -5.70 5.29
N SER A 66 3.54 -5.60 3.97
CA SER A 66 4.42 -4.78 3.15
C SER A 66 4.34 -3.28 3.47
N ALA A 67 3.12 -2.75 3.63
CA ALA A 67 2.89 -1.37 4.08
C ALA A 67 3.52 -1.10 5.46
N GLY A 68 3.40 -2.06 6.38
CA GLY A 68 4.05 -2.00 7.69
C GLY A 68 5.58 -1.94 7.59
N VAL A 69 6.16 -2.84 6.79
CA VAL A 69 7.60 -2.85 6.49
C VAL A 69 8.06 -1.47 5.99
N MET A 70 7.36 -0.92 5.00
CA MET A 70 7.71 0.35 4.37
C MET A 70 7.53 1.57 5.27
N LEU A 71 6.49 1.61 6.12
CA LEU A 71 6.35 2.67 7.11
C LEU A 71 7.51 2.66 8.11
N TYR A 72 7.91 1.49 8.58
CA TYR A 72 9.02 1.38 9.53
C TYR A 72 10.34 1.81 8.89
N VAL A 73 10.65 1.30 7.69
CA VAL A 73 11.84 1.71 6.94
C VAL A 73 11.85 3.22 6.70
N SER A 74 10.72 3.81 6.33
CA SER A 74 10.67 5.25 6.02
C SER A 74 10.87 6.12 7.26
N PHE A 75 10.16 5.84 8.35
CA PHE A 75 10.21 6.69 9.55
C PHE A 75 11.43 6.45 10.43
N ILE A 76 11.89 5.21 10.56
CA ILE A 76 12.96 4.88 11.50
C ILE A 76 14.31 4.88 10.79
N GLU A 77 14.38 4.25 9.61
CA GLU A 77 15.65 4.00 8.94
C GLU A 77 16.05 5.16 8.02
N ILE A 78 15.20 5.51 7.04
CA ILE A 78 15.49 6.53 6.03
C ILE A 78 15.50 7.92 6.66
N PHE A 79 14.45 8.30 7.41
CA PHE A 79 14.37 9.60 8.06
C PHE A 79 15.50 9.82 9.07
N GLY A 80 15.80 8.80 9.89
CA GLY A 80 16.88 8.86 10.88
C GLY A 80 18.24 9.11 10.22
N LYS A 81 18.54 8.39 9.13
CA LYS A 81 19.79 8.58 8.38
C LYS A 81 19.85 9.92 7.64
N ALA A 82 18.72 10.37 7.10
CA ALA A 82 18.63 11.69 6.51
C ALA A 82 19.00 12.79 7.52
N GLN A 83 18.41 12.73 8.73
CA GLN A 83 18.72 13.66 9.81
C GLN A 83 20.19 13.58 10.23
N GLN A 84 20.74 12.39 10.44
CA GLN A 84 22.15 12.21 10.82
C GLN A 84 23.09 12.82 9.77
N SER A 85 22.76 12.68 8.48
CA SER A 85 23.56 13.25 7.41
C SER A 85 23.50 14.79 7.39
N ILE A 86 22.32 15.38 7.58
CA ILE A 86 22.15 16.84 7.64
C ILE A 86 22.78 17.42 8.92
N ALA A 87 22.76 16.69 10.04
CA ALA A 87 23.34 17.08 11.32
C ALA A 87 24.87 17.23 11.27
N LYS A 88 25.55 16.67 10.26
CA LYS A 88 26.98 16.92 10.03
C LYS A 88 27.26 18.38 9.67
N ARG A 89 26.27 19.13 9.15
CA ARG A 89 26.42 20.52 8.70
C ARG A 89 25.66 21.54 9.55
N TYR A 90 24.56 21.12 10.16
CA TYR A 90 23.65 21.98 10.93
C TYR A 90 23.48 21.47 12.37
N ALA A 91 23.15 22.36 13.30
CA ALA A 91 22.81 21.96 14.67
C ALA A 91 21.57 21.04 14.69
N ASP A 92 21.47 20.15 15.68
CA ASP A 92 20.46 19.08 15.73
C ASP A 92 19.02 19.54 15.49
N GLY A 93 18.62 20.67 16.10
CA GLY A 93 17.28 21.23 15.91
C GLY A 93 17.02 21.72 14.49
N ALA A 94 18.02 22.34 13.86
CA ALA A 94 17.93 22.78 12.46
C ALA A 94 17.98 21.59 11.50
N ALA A 95 18.80 20.57 11.80
CA ALA A 95 18.85 19.35 11.01
C ALA A 95 17.50 18.63 11.00
N LEU A 96 16.86 18.47 12.17
CA LEU A 96 15.52 17.89 12.26
C LEU A 96 14.49 18.71 11.46
N ALA A 97 14.53 20.04 11.54
CA ALA A 97 13.62 20.89 10.79
C ALA A 97 13.80 20.74 9.27
N ILE A 98 15.05 20.76 8.79
CA ILE A 98 15.35 20.57 7.37
C ILE A 98 14.90 19.18 6.91
N THR A 99 15.24 18.11 7.65
CA THR A 99 14.80 16.75 7.33
C THR A 99 13.28 16.66 7.25
N THR A 100 12.57 17.24 8.21
CA THR A 100 11.11 17.26 8.24
C THR A 100 10.54 17.98 7.02
N ILE A 101 11.06 19.17 6.69
CA ILE A 101 10.60 19.93 5.52
C ILE A 101 10.84 19.12 4.24
N CYS A 102 12.04 18.56 4.04
CA CYS A 102 12.35 17.74 2.88
C CYS A 102 11.46 16.50 2.79
N PHE A 103 11.14 15.87 3.92
CA PHE A 103 10.21 14.74 3.98
C PHE A 103 8.80 15.12 3.52
N PHE A 104 8.24 16.23 4.00
CA PHE A 104 6.92 16.70 3.54
C PHE A 104 6.96 17.18 2.08
N VAL A 105 8.06 17.75 1.61
CA VAL A 105 8.27 18.06 0.19
C VAL A 105 8.24 16.78 -0.65
N GLY A 106 8.88 15.70 -0.17
CA GLY A 106 8.80 14.38 -0.80
C GLY A 106 7.36 13.89 -0.95
N MET A 107 6.58 13.93 0.13
CA MET A 107 5.15 13.60 0.08
C MET A 107 4.38 14.45 -0.93
N ALA A 108 4.63 15.77 -0.95
CA ALA A 108 3.98 16.67 -1.89
C ALA A 108 4.35 16.37 -3.36
N ILE A 109 5.60 16.00 -3.64
CA ILE A 109 6.03 15.61 -4.99
C ILE A 109 5.27 14.38 -5.45
N THR A 110 5.19 13.32 -4.63
CA THR A 110 4.43 12.12 -5.01
C THR A 110 2.95 12.44 -5.21
N ALA A 111 2.35 13.24 -4.33
CA ALA A 111 0.96 13.67 -4.49
C ALA A 111 0.73 14.40 -5.82
N ILE A 112 1.65 15.29 -6.21
CA ILE A 112 1.58 16.01 -7.48
C ILE A 112 1.77 15.05 -8.66
N LEU A 113 2.72 14.11 -8.58
CA LEU A 113 2.94 13.11 -9.63
C LEU A 113 1.69 12.26 -9.84
N GLU A 114 1.04 11.81 -8.76
CA GLU A 114 -0.22 11.05 -8.86
C GLU A 114 -1.36 11.90 -9.45
N LEU A 115 -1.44 13.19 -9.09
CA LEU A 115 -2.40 14.11 -9.72
C LEU A 115 -2.14 14.27 -11.22
N VAL A 116 -0.88 14.38 -11.63
CA VAL A 116 -0.49 14.46 -13.05
C VAL A 116 -0.85 13.19 -13.78
N VAL A 117 -0.53 12.01 -13.21
CA VAL A 117 -0.90 10.71 -13.76
C VAL A 117 -2.41 10.63 -13.93
N HIS A 118 -3.18 10.97 -12.90
CA HIS A 118 -4.64 10.98 -12.95
C HIS A 118 -5.20 11.94 -14.02
N HIS A 119 -4.61 13.13 -14.15
CA HIS A 119 -5.00 14.09 -15.17
C HIS A 119 -4.73 13.57 -16.59
N ILE A 120 -3.55 12.97 -16.82
CA ILE A 120 -3.20 12.34 -18.09
C ILE A 120 -4.18 11.20 -18.41
N THR A 121 -4.53 10.37 -17.41
CA THR A 121 -5.54 9.32 -17.56
C THR A 121 -6.88 9.88 -18.04
N HIS A 122 -7.33 11.00 -17.46
CA HIS A 122 -8.57 11.67 -17.87
C HIS A 122 -8.48 12.22 -19.31
N LEU A 123 -7.34 12.80 -19.70
CA LEU A 123 -7.13 13.33 -21.06
C LEU A 123 -7.13 12.24 -22.14
N ILE A 124 -6.68 11.04 -21.80
CA ILE A 124 -6.65 9.89 -22.72
C ILE A 124 -8.06 9.26 -22.89
N GLY A 125 -9.07 9.73 -22.14
CA GLY A 125 -10.44 9.25 -22.25
C GLY A 125 -10.66 7.86 -21.63
N ALA A 126 -9.76 7.42 -20.74
CA ALA A 126 -10.07 6.33 -19.83
C ALA A 126 -11.14 6.84 -18.85
N PRO A 127 -12.34 6.23 -18.77
CA PRO A 127 -13.40 6.79 -17.94
C PRO A 127 -13.03 6.74 -16.46
N HIS A 128 -13.68 7.62 -15.72
CA HIS A 128 -13.42 7.91 -14.32
C HIS A 128 -13.21 6.64 -13.48
N SER A 129 -12.06 6.56 -12.82
CA SER A 129 -11.72 5.57 -11.79
C SER A 129 -12.58 5.68 -10.52
N HIS A 130 -13.61 6.53 -10.50
CA HIS A 130 -14.58 6.59 -9.41
C HIS A 130 -15.63 5.47 -9.48
N GLU A 131 -15.74 4.77 -10.60
CA GLU A 131 -16.46 3.50 -10.62
C GLU A 131 -15.45 2.39 -10.31
N PRO A 132 -15.47 1.83 -9.09
CA PRO A 132 -14.51 0.80 -8.73
C PRO A 132 -14.73 -0.37 -9.67
N LEU A 133 -13.64 -0.86 -10.27
CA LEU A 133 -13.61 -2.21 -10.84
C LEU A 133 -14.38 -3.11 -9.89
N ASP A 134 -15.42 -3.76 -10.42
CA ASP A 134 -16.26 -4.63 -9.62
C ASP A 134 -15.37 -5.52 -8.76
N PRO A 135 -15.72 -5.71 -7.48
CA PRO A 135 -15.06 -6.69 -6.66
C PRO A 135 -14.88 -7.98 -7.47
N PRO A 136 -13.69 -8.63 -7.45
CA PRO A 136 -13.41 -9.77 -8.31
C PRO A 136 -14.58 -10.78 -8.27
N PRO A 137 -15.01 -11.34 -9.42
CA PRO A 137 -16.20 -12.18 -9.47
C PRO A 137 -16.13 -13.31 -8.44
N GLY A 138 -17.01 -13.28 -7.44
CA GLY A 138 -16.99 -14.21 -6.30
C GLY A 138 -17.12 -13.57 -4.90
N LEU A 139 -17.17 -12.24 -4.79
CA LEU A 139 -17.67 -11.58 -3.59
C LEU A 139 -19.19 -11.77 -3.54
N THR A 140 -19.67 -12.66 -2.67
CA THR A 140 -21.11 -12.88 -2.44
C THR A 140 -21.80 -11.54 -2.19
N GLY A 141 -23.06 -11.38 -2.62
CA GLY A 141 -23.79 -10.10 -2.57
C GLY A 141 -23.77 -9.39 -1.21
N GLU A 142 -23.68 -10.13 -0.10
CA GLU A 142 -23.47 -9.59 1.25
C GLU A 142 -22.13 -8.86 1.44
N ARG A 143 -21.04 -9.31 0.80
CA ARG A 143 -19.71 -8.69 0.93
C ARG A 143 -19.57 -7.44 0.08
N ALA A 144 -20.22 -7.42 -1.09
CA ALA A 144 -20.37 -6.20 -1.88
C ALA A 144 -21.23 -5.16 -1.12
N ALA A 145 -22.32 -5.61 -0.48
CA ALA A 145 -23.16 -4.77 0.36
C ALA A 145 -22.45 -4.26 1.62
N ALA A 146 -21.63 -5.07 2.31
CA ALA A 146 -20.83 -4.64 3.45
C ALA A 146 -19.77 -3.58 3.08
N SER A 147 -19.12 -3.76 1.92
CA SER A 147 -18.20 -2.76 1.36
C SER A 147 -18.92 -1.47 0.94
N ALA A 148 -20.16 -1.56 0.46
CA ALA A 148 -21.00 -0.39 0.16
C ALA A 148 -21.55 0.29 1.44
N MET A 149 -21.90 -0.48 2.48
CA MET A 149 -22.34 0.04 3.78
C MET A 149 -21.21 0.75 4.53
N ALA A 150 -19.97 0.22 4.50
CA ALA A 150 -18.80 0.89 5.07
C ALA A 150 -18.48 2.24 4.38
N ARG A 151 -18.92 2.42 3.13
CA ARG A 151 -18.83 3.69 2.37
C ARG A 151 -19.94 4.68 2.70
N SER A 152 -21.01 4.24 3.37
CA SER A 152 -22.18 5.07 3.71
C SER A 152 -22.14 5.64 5.13
N SER A 153 -21.17 5.27 5.96
CA SER A 153 -20.98 5.90 7.27
C SER A 153 -20.46 7.33 7.08
N PRO A 154 -21.24 8.38 7.42
CA PRO A 154 -20.69 9.73 7.46
C PRO A 154 -19.62 9.73 8.55
N VAL A 155 -18.44 10.26 8.22
CA VAL A 155 -17.46 10.67 9.22
C VAL A 155 -18.20 11.52 10.26
N GLY A 156 -18.23 11.03 11.50
CA GLY A 156 -19.14 11.48 12.54
C GLY A 156 -19.10 13.00 12.74
N GLU A 157 -20.21 13.66 12.41
CA GLU A 157 -20.58 14.90 13.04
C GLU A 157 -20.86 14.55 14.51
N VAL A 158 -19.99 14.98 15.43
CA VAL A 158 -20.23 14.84 16.87
C VAL A 158 -21.39 15.76 17.22
N ARG A 159 -22.61 15.25 17.11
CA ARG A 159 -23.80 15.92 17.63
C ARG A 159 -23.77 15.76 19.14
N VAL A 160 -23.33 16.81 19.83
CA VAL A 160 -23.55 16.96 21.27
C VAL A 160 -25.06 17.03 21.48
N VAL A 161 -25.65 15.90 21.85
CA VAL A 161 -27.02 15.85 22.34
C VAL A 161 -26.96 16.35 23.78
N VAL A 162 -27.22 17.63 23.98
CA VAL A 162 -27.58 18.15 25.30
C VAL A 162 -28.97 17.61 25.60
N ASN A 163 -29.05 16.64 26.51
CA ASN A 163 -30.32 16.13 27.01
C ASN A 163 -30.84 17.11 28.07
N ASP A 164 -31.82 17.94 27.71
CA ASP A 164 -32.45 18.93 28.59
C ASP A 164 -33.53 18.34 29.52
N ASP A 165 -33.60 17.01 29.68
CA ASP A 165 -34.61 16.35 30.53
C ASP A 165 -34.09 15.87 31.90
N ALA A 166 -32.95 16.39 32.35
CA ALA A 166 -32.49 16.20 33.73
C ALA A 166 -33.10 17.25 34.69
N ALA A 167 -34.43 17.32 34.76
CA ALA A 167 -35.13 18.14 35.74
C ALA A 167 -36.42 17.48 36.22
N ARG A 168 -36.32 16.32 36.90
CA ARG A 168 -37.26 15.90 37.95
C ARG A 168 -36.85 14.58 38.63
N ALA A 169 -36.63 14.67 39.96
CA ALA A 169 -36.63 13.62 40.99
C ALA A 169 -35.58 12.50 40.83
N GLY A 170 -34.73 12.14 41.79
CA GLY A 170 -34.62 12.31 43.25
C GLY A 170 -33.85 11.04 43.74
N PRO A 171 -32.97 11.08 44.76
CA PRO A 171 -32.03 9.99 45.01
C PRO A 171 -32.57 8.98 46.04
N PHE A 172 -32.48 7.67 45.80
CA PHE A 172 -32.34 6.68 46.89
C PHE A 172 -31.91 5.28 46.41
N TYR A 173 -31.28 4.56 47.35
CA TYR A 173 -30.46 3.36 47.27
C TYR A 173 -31.21 2.01 47.23
N ASP A 174 -30.44 0.99 46.81
CA ASP A 174 -30.36 -0.40 47.34
C ASP A 174 -31.20 -1.54 46.72
N GLY A 175 -30.59 -2.73 46.71
CA GLY A 175 -31.32 -3.95 47.03
C GLY A 175 -31.49 -5.02 45.95
N ALA A 176 -30.48 -5.88 45.82
CA ALA A 176 -30.56 -7.34 45.84
C ALA A 176 -31.67 -8.14 45.11
N SER A 177 -31.19 -9.21 44.45
CA SER A 177 -31.71 -10.60 44.44
C SER A 177 -32.82 -11.01 43.45
N GLY A 178 -32.62 -12.21 42.86
CA GLY A 178 -33.71 -13.09 42.44
C GLY A 178 -33.67 -13.53 40.97
N ALA A 179 -33.10 -14.71 40.70
CA ALA A 179 -33.37 -15.50 39.50
C ALA A 179 -34.66 -16.35 39.70
N PRO A 180 -35.01 -17.28 38.79
CA PRO A 180 -35.88 -17.12 37.62
C PRO A 180 -37.19 -17.94 37.73
N GLY A 181 -38.19 -17.71 36.85
CA GLY A 181 -39.45 -18.46 36.91
C GLY A 181 -40.35 -18.37 35.68
N GLU A 182 -40.45 -19.50 35.00
CA GLU A 182 -41.35 -20.01 33.96
C GLU A 182 -42.84 -19.60 33.87
N ARG A 183 -43.34 -19.66 32.60
CA ARG A 183 -44.69 -20.10 32.11
C ARG A 183 -45.91 -19.22 32.45
N ALA A 184 -46.99 -19.10 31.68
CA ALA A 184 -47.45 -19.52 30.34
C ALA A 184 -48.85 -18.89 30.09
N HIS A 185 -49.47 -19.17 28.91
CA HIS A 185 -50.91 -19.13 28.60
C HIS A 185 -51.53 -17.74 28.23
N GLU A 186 -52.35 -17.50 27.18
CA GLU A 186 -53.34 -18.32 26.44
C GLU A 186 -53.76 -17.77 25.04
N ARG A 187 -54.07 -18.72 24.12
CA ARG A 187 -55.19 -18.84 23.10
C ARG A 187 -55.30 -17.81 21.95
N ARG A 188 -55.71 -18.16 20.71
CA ARG A 188 -56.82 -19.03 20.21
C ARG A 188 -56.59 -19.30 18.68
N GLY A 189 -56.55 -20.54 18.16
CA GLY A 189 -57.63 -21.32 17.49
C GLY A 189 -58.05 -20.80 16.09
N ALA A 190 -58.34 -21.55 15.03
CA ALA A 190 -58.33 -22.99 14.69
C ALA A 190 -58.64 -23.16 13.17
N ASN A 191 -58.15 -24.24 12.55
CA ASN A 191 -58.80 -25.21 11.63
C ASN A 191 -57.93 -25.63 10.44
N GLY A 192 -57.77 -26.95 10.32
CA GLY A 192 -57.03 -27.62 9.25
C GLY A 192 -57.92 -28.29 8.21
N ASN A 193 -57.29 -28.69 7.10
CA ASN A 193 -57.41 -30.05 6.56
C ASN A 193 -56.23 -30.28 5.59
N GLY A 194 -55.61 -31.45 5.69
CA GLY A 194 -54.35 -31.76 5.02
C GLY A 194 -54.50 -32.25 3.57
N SER A 195 -53.41 -32.11 2.81
CA SER A 195 -53.01 -33.08 1.80
C SER A 195 -51.56 -32.84 1.39
N THR A 196 -50.75 -33.88 1.57
CA THR A 196 -49.67 -34.31 0.67
C THR A 196 -48.59 -33.29 0.30
N THR A 197 -47.43 -33.49 0.94
CA THR A 197 -46.09 -33.34 0.35
C THR A 197 -46.09 -33.66 -1.15
N LEU A 198 -46.10 -32.62 -2.01
CA LEU A 198 -45.60 -32.58 -3.41
C LEU A 198 -46.05 -31.34 -4.22
N ASP A 199 -46.80 -30.37 -3.65
CA ASP A 199 -47.25 -29.16 -4.39
C ASP A 199 -46.55 -27.83 -3.98
N ALA A 200 -45.57 -27.86 -3.07
CA ALA A 200 -44.87 -26.64 -2.60
C ALA A 200 -43.56 -26.31 -3.35
N LEU A 201 -43.32 -26.90 -4.53
CA LEU A 201 -42.04 -26.80 -5.26
C LEU A 201 -42.16 -26.48 -6.76
N ALA A 202 -43.32 -26.01 -7.23
CA ALA A 202 -43.56 -25.73 -8.65
C ALA A 202 -43.96 -24.27 -8.94
N GLY A 203 -43.41 -23.31 -8.19
CA GLY A 203 -43.91 -21.93 -8.20
C GLY A 203 -42.88 -20.81 -8.24
N VAL A 204 -41.66 -20.99 -8.77
CA VAL A 204 -40.77 -19.87 -9.12
C VAL A 204 -39.82 -20.26 -10.27
N LEU A 205 -40.36 -20.48 -11.46
CA LEU A 205 -39.57 -20.36 -12.69
C LEU A 205 -40.03 -19.09 -13.42
N PRO A 206 -39.28 -17.98 -13.35
CA PRO A 206 -39.47 -16.92 -14.32
C PRO A 206 -38.94 -17.42 -15.66
N ALA A 207 -39.83 -17.41 -16.65
CA ALA A 207 -39.54 -17.63 -18.05
C ALA A 207 -38.28 -16.87 -18.51
N GLU A 208 -37.55 -17.48 -19.43
CA GLU A 208 -36.48 -16.83 -20.18
C GLU A 208 -37.00 -15.50 -20.74
N ARG A 209 -36.51 -14.40 -20.17
CA ARG A 209 -36.58 -13.08 -20.79
C ARG A 209 -35.33 -12.89 -21.63
N GLU A 210 -35.44 -13.20 -22.92
CA GLU A 210 -34.69 -12.43 -23.91
C GLU A 210 -35.19 -10.98 -23.84
N GLY A 211 -34.33 -10.09 -23.36
CA GLY A 211 -34.67 -8.70 -23.10
C GLY A 211 -33.42 -7.90 -22.71
N SER A 212 -32.94 -7.16 -23.70
CA SER A 212 -31.88 -6.16 -23.75
C SER A 212 -31.64 -5.28 -22.51
N ASP A 213 -30.36 -4.88 -22.39
CA ASP A 213 -29.81 -3.69 -21.71
C ASP A 213 -29.41 -3.85 -20.23
N GLY A 214 -28.38 -4.68 -20.00
CA GLY A 214 -27.56 -4.67 -18.80
C GLY A 214 -26.15 -4.22 -19.15
N SER A 215 -25.82 -2.98 -18.81
CA SER A 215 -24.50 -2.32 -18.81
C SER A 215 -23.35 -3.18 -19.36
N ARG A 216 -23.05 -3.03 -20.65
CA ARG A 216 -21.70 -3.27 -21.16
C ARG A 216 -20.77 -2.27 -20.47
N VAL A 217 -20.30 -2.61 -19.27
CA VAL A 217 -19.10 -1.96 -18.73
C VAL A 217 -18.03 -2.13 -19.81
N ASP A 218 -17.63 -1.02 -20.41
CA ASP A 218 -16.83 -1.04 -21.62
C ASP A 218 -15.50 -1.75 -21.34
N ARG A 219 -15.24 -2.92 -21.95
CA ARG A 219 -14.03 -3.70 -21.65
C ARG A 219 -12.75 -2.89 -21.88
N THR A 220 -12.80 -1.93 -22.80
CA THR A 220 -11.76 -0.95 -23.08
C THR A 220 -11.51 -0.04 -21.89
N SER A 221 -12.54 0.40 -21.17
CA SER A 221 -12.37 1.27 -20.00
C SER A 221 -11.73 0.59 -18.80
N VAL A 222 -12.20 -0.62 -18.48
CA VAL A 222 -11.69 -1.47 -17.39
C VAL A 222 -10.22 -1.81 -17.62
N THR A 223 -9.86 -2.09 -18.88
CA THR A 223 -8.46 -2.33 -19.27
C THR A 223 -7.61 -1.08 -19.08
N SER A 224 -8.10 0.09 -19.49
CA SER A 224 -7.38 1.36 -19.30
C SER A 224 -7.13 1.66 -17.82
N THR A 225 -8.11 1.46 -16.93
CA THR A 225 -7.93 1.68 -15.49
C THR A 225 -6.85 0.77 -14.90
N ALA A 226 -6.86 -0.53 -15.23
CA ALA A 226 -5.84 -1.47 -14.76
C ALA A 226 -4.43 -1.13 -15.27
N LEU A 227 -4.31 -0.64 -16.50
CA LEU A 227 -3.04 -0.20 -17.08
C LEU A 227 -2.53 1.10 -16.45
N MET A 228 -3.43 2.02 -16.09
CA MET A 228 -3.06 3.27 -15.41
C MET A 228 -2.64 3.00 -13.97
N THR A 229 -3.30 2.08 -13.26
CA THR A 229 -2.81 1.59 -11.95
C THR A 229 -1.44 0.94 -12.09
N ALA A 230 -1.21 0.12 -13.12
CA ALA A 230 0.11 -0.46 -13.38
C ALA A 230 1.18 0.61 -13.67
N LEU A 231 0.82 1.70 -14.34
CA LEU A 231 1.72 2.82 -14.62
C LEU A 231 2.02 3.66 -13.37
N ALA A 232 1.00 3.97 -12.55
CA ALA A 232 1.18 4.64 -11.27
C ALA A 232 2.15 3.83 -10.39
N ILE A 233 1.95 2.51 -10.37
CA ILE A 233 2.83 1.59 -9.67
C ILE A 233 4.26 1.60 -10.24
N ALA A 234 4.41 1.57 -11.56
CA ALA A 234 5.73 1.69 -12.19
C ALA A 234 6.45 3.00 -11.84
N LEU A 235 5.73 4.08 -11.53
CA LEU A 235 6.36 5.33 -11.11
C LEU A 235 6.79 5.31 -9.64
N HIS A 236 6.20 4.47 -8.77
CA HIS A 236 6.63 4.37 -7.37
C HIS A 236 7.92 3.56 -7.19
N ASN A 237 8.18 2.61 -8.09
CA ASN A 237 9.40 1.79 -8.06
C ASN A 237 10.65 2.64 -8.39
N PHE A 238 10.46 3.81 -9.01
CA PHE A 238 11.56 4.71 -9.33
C PHE A 238 12.20 5.32 -8.05
N PRO A 239 11.46 5.96 -7.13
CA PRO A 239 12.03 6.42 -5.85
C PRO A 239 12.64 5.31 -4.99
N GLU A 240 12.13 4.07 -5.04
CA GLU A 240 12.69 2.92 -4.31
C GLU A 240 14.06 2.52 -4.85
N GLY A 241 14.17 2.46 -6.18
CA GLY A 241 15.43 2.21 -6.85
C GLY A 241 16.46 3.28 -6.55
N LEU A 242 16.04 4.55 -6.54
CA LEU A 242 16.87 5.66 -6.11
C LEU A 242 17.37 5.50 -4.67
N ALA A 243 16.48 5.12 -3.75
CA ALA A 243 16.80 4.88 -2.34
C ALA A 243 17.86 3.79 -2.19
N THR A 244 17.60 2.60 -2.74
CA THR A 244 18.50 1.44 -2.68
C THR A 244 19.87 1.75 -3.25
N PHE A 245 19.90 2.48 -4.38
CA PHE A 245 21.13 2.77 -5.08
C PHE A 245 22.01 3.75 -4.30
N ILE A 246 21.45 4.89 -3.89
CA ILE A 246 22.19 5.91 -3.12
C ILE A 246 22.59 5.35 -1.74
N ALA A 247 21.73 4.57 -1.11
CA ALA A 247 22.04 3.86 0.14
C ALA A 247 23.28 2.99 0.02
N THR A 248 23.30 2.12 -1.00
CA THR A 248 24.42 1.19 -1.23
C THR A 248 25.72 1.93 -1.49
N LEU A 249 25.67 3.00 -2.28
CA LEU A 249 26.85 3.81 -2.58
C LEU A 249 27.40 4.53 -1.34
N ALA A 250 26.53 4.98 -0.45
CA ALA A 250 26.94 5.64 0.79
C ALA A 250 27.44 4.63 1.83
N GLN A 251 26.76 3.50 1.97
CA GLN A 251 27.12 2.45 2.91
C GLN A 251 26.55 1.09 2.44
N PRO A 252 27.39 0.13 2.03
CA PRO A 252 26.92 -1.15 1.50
C PRO A 252 25.99 -1.93 2.43
N SER A 253 26.25 -1.93 3.74
CA SER A 253 25.40 -2.61 4.73
C SER A 253 23.98 -2.03 4.77
N LEU A 254 23.87 -0.69 4.69
CA LEU A 254 22.59 0.00 4.58
C LEU A 254 21.88 -0.37 3.28
N GLY A 255 22.61 -0.34 2.16
CA GLY A 255 22.07 -0.72 0.85
C GLY A 255 21.51 -2.13 0.83
N ILE A 256 22.22 -3.10 1.42
CA ILE A 256 21.76 -4.49 1.54
C ILE A 256 20.49 -4.58 2.38
N ALA A 257 20.48 -3.93 3.56
CA ALA A 257 19.31 -3.95 4.45
C ALA A 257 18.06 -3.33 3.78
N LEU A 258 18.23 -2.19 3.11
CA LEU A 258 17.15 -1.54 2.36
C LEU A 258 16.72 -2.38 1.16
N SER A 259 17.65 -2.95 0.38
CA SER A 259 17.31 -3.81 -0.76
C SER A 259 16.51 -5.04 -0.33
N VAL A 260 16.82 -5.66 0.81
CA VAL A 260 16.04 -6.80 1.34
C VAL A 260 14.64 -6.36 1.76
N ALA A 261 14.52 -5.24 2.49
CA ALA A 261 13.21 -4.69 2.83
C ALA A 261 12.42 -4.38 1.56
N ILE A 262 13.11 -3.87 0.53
CA ILE A 262 12.50 -3.46 -0.73
C ILE A 262 12.01 -4.65 -1.54
N ALA A 263 12.87 -5.67 -1.66
CA ALA A 263 12.54 -6.94 -2.29
C ALA A 263 11.30 -7.62 -1.66
N VAL A 264 11.13 -7.52 -0.33
CA VAL A 264 9.99 -8.10 0.37
C VAL A 264 8.68 -7.38 0.01
N HIS A 265 8.67 -6.06 -0.18
CA HIS A 265 7.45 -5.35 -0.58
C HIS A 265 7.12 -5.51 -2.06
N ASN A 266 8.14 -5.63 -2.91
CA ASN A 266 7.99 -5.77 -4.35
C ASN A 266 7.17 -7.02 -4.73
N VAL A 267 7.22 -8.09 -3.93
CA VAL A 267 6.41 -9.29 -4.20
C VAL A 267 4.90 -9.01 -4.14
N PRO A 268 4.31 -8.52 -3.03
CA PRO A 268 2.91 -8.13 -2.98
C PRO A 268 2.51 -7.07 -4.01
N GLU A 269 3.38 -6.11 -4.28
CA GLU A 269 3.15 -5.09 -5.29
C GLU A 269 3.07 -5.67 -6.71
N GLY A 270 3.97 -6.59 -7.06
CA GLY A 270 3.92 -7.33 -8.31
C GLY A 270 2.59 -8.09 -8.50
N MET A 271 2.04 -8.64 -7.41
CA MET A 271 0.70 -9.23 -7.42
C MET A 271 -0.39 -8.17 -7.64
N ALA A 272 -0.27 -7.01 -6.99
CA ALA A 272 -1.19 -5.88 -7.10
C ALA A 272 -1.21 -5.24 -8.50
N VAL A 273 -0.13 -5.35 -9.27
CA VAL A 273 -0.11 -4.98 -10.70
C VAL A 273 -0.72 -6.08 -11.56
N ALA A 274 -0.26 -7.32 -11.37
CA ALA A 274 -0.52 -8.38 -12.32
C ALA A 274 -1.99 -8.86 -12.27
N PHE A 275 -2.61 -8.94 -11.09
CA PHE A 275 -3.99 -9.42 -10.96
C PHE A 275 -5.02 -8.47 -11.59
N PRO A 276 -5.04 -7.15 -11.34
CA PRO A 276 -5.96 -6.24 -12.01
C PRO A 276 -5.81 -6.25 -13.53
N VAL A 277 -4.57 -6.24 -14.04
CA VAL A 277 -4.30 -6.31 -15.48
C VAL A 277 -4.79 -7.65 -16.06
N TYR A 278 -4.58 -8.76 -15.37
CA TYR A 278 -5.09 -10.06 -15.79
C TYR A 278 -6.63 -10.09 -15.80
N TYR A 279 -7.29 -9.61 -14.74
CA TYR A 279 -8.75 -9.63 -14.66
C TYR A 279 -9.41 -8.69 -15.69
N ALA A 280 -8.78 -7.58 -16.02
CA ALA A 280 -9.28 -6.67 -17.05
C ALA A 280 -9.02 -7.19 -18.48
N SER A 281 -7.80 -7.69 -18.76
CA SER A 281 -7.38 -8.07 -20.12
C SER A 281 -7.62 -9.53 -20.49
N GLY A 282 -7.90 -10.39 -19.51
CA GLY A 282 -7.97 -11.85 -19.66
C GLY A 282 -6.63 -12.54 -19.92
N SER A 283 -5.51 -11.81 -19.98
CA SER A 283 -4.20 -12.37 -20.35
C SER A 283 -3.22 -12.36 -19.18
N LYS A 284 -2.89 -13.55 -18.68
CA LYS A 284 -1.85 -13.75 -17.65
C LYS A 284 -0.48 -13.20 -18.07
N ARG A 285 -0.14 -13.37 -19.35
CA ARG A 285 1.10 -12.85 -19.94
C ARG A 285 1.15 -11.33 -19.87
N LYS A 286 0.02 -10.64 -20.13
CA LYS A 286 -0.05 -9.19 -19.99
C LYS A 286 0.12 -8.77 -18.53
N GLY A 287 -0.58 -9.44 -17.59
CA GLY A 287 -0.42 -9.14 -16.16
C GLY A 287 1.03 -9.26 -15.68
N PHE A 288 1.68 -10.37 -16.01
CA PHE A 288 3.09 -10.57 -15.69
C PHE A 288 4.00 -9.54 -16.38
N LEU A 289 3.80 -9.26 -17.67
CA LEU A 289 4.63 -8.28 -18.39
C LEU A 289 4.52 -6.89 -17.77
N TRP A 290 3.33 -6.46 -17.37
CA TRP A 290 3.14 -5.16 -16.71
C TRP A 290 3.80 -5.12 -15.33
N ALA A 291 3.75 -6.19 -14.54
CA ALA A 291 4.50 -6.27 -13.28
C ALA A 291 6.03 -6.23 -13.50
N THR A 292 6.53 -6.93 -14.52
CA THR A 292 7.95 -6.91 -14.87
C THR A 292 8.39 -5.52 -15.36
N LEU A 293 7.60 -4.87 -16.21
CA LEU A 293 7.87 -3.51 -16.67
C LEU A 293 7.87 -2.51 -15.50
N SER A 294 6.97 -2.70 -14.52
CA SER A 294 6.97 -1.95 -13.27
C SER A 294 8.29 -2.13 -12.52
N GLY A 295 8.69 -3.38 -12.25
CA GLY A 295 9.93 -3.67 -11.51
C GLY A 295 11.21 -3.21 -12.21
N LEU A 296 11.22 -3.14 -13.55
CA LEU A 296 12.37 -2.61 -14.31
C LEU A 296 12.61 -1.12 -14.08
N THR A 297 11.61 -0.37 -13.62
CA THR A 297 11.80 1.05 -13.29
C THR A 297 12.69 1.25 -12.07
N GLU A 298 12.86 0.23 -11.21
CA GLU A 298 13.73 0.30 -10.03
C GLU A 298 15.22 0.45 -10.42
N PRO A 299 15.84 -0.47 -11.20
CA PRO A 299 17.21 -0.27 -11.66
C PRO A 299 17.38 0.95 -12.55
N ILE A 300 16.33 1.35 -13.29
CA ILE A 300 16.34 2.61 -14.05
C ILE A 300 16.38 3.81 -13.10
N GLY A 301 15.57 3.82 -12.05
CA GLY A 301 15.51 4.89 -11.06
C GLY A 301 16.80 5.02 -10.26
N GLY A 302 17.37 3.90 -9.82
CA GLY A 302 18.68 3.87 -9.18
C GLY A 302 19.79 4.42 -10.08
N SER A 303 19.88 3.91 -11.31
CA SER A 303 20.96 4.29 -12.24
C SER A 303 20.82 5.73 -12.74
N LEU A 304 19.61 6.14 -13.13
CA LEU A 304 19.34 7.49 -13.64
C LEU A 304 19.46 8.52 -12.53
N GLY A 305 18.92 8.24 -11.35
CA GLY A 305 19.03 9.16 -10.24
C GLY A 305 20.47 9.29 -9.73
N TRP A 306 21.26 8.21 -9.72
CA TRP A 306 22.69 8.35 -9.48
C TRP A 306 23.36 9.24 -10.54
N LEU A 307 23.10 9.01 -11.82
CA LEU A 307 23.71 9.79 -12.90
C LEU A 307 23.40 11.29 -12.77
N LEU A 308 22.17 11.64 -12.39
CA LEU A 308 21.70 13.01 -12.25
C LEU A 308 22.19 13.67 -10.96
N LEU A 309 22.33 12.91 -9.86
CA LEU A 309 22.63 13.46 -8.54
C LEU A 309 24.10 13.27 -8.11
N ARG A 310 24.91 12.45 -8.77
CA ARG A 310 26.28 12.07 -8.32
C ARG A 310 27.16 13.27 -7.92
N ASP A 311 27.06 14.39 -8.64
CA ASP A 311 27.87 15.59 -8.41
C ASP A 311 27.37 16.41 -7.20
N HIS A 312 26.17 16.10 -6.69
CA HIS A 312 25.47 16.80 -5.62
C HIS A 312 25.21 15.92 -4.37
N LEU A 313 25.68 14.68 -4.35
CA LEU A 313 25.54 13.76 -3.21
C LEU A 313 26.66 13.97 -2.19
N ASP A 314 26.82 15.18 -1.69
CA ASP A 314 27.57 15.40 -0.44
C ASP A 314 26.70 15.03 0.78
N ASP A 315 27.19 15.22 2.01
CA ASP A 315 26.44 14.87 3.22
C ASP A 315 25.06 15.55 3.28
N LEU A 316 24.96 16.80 2.83
CA LEU A 316 23.70 17.53 2.78
C LEU A 316 22.78 16.98 1.69
N GLY A 317 23.29 16.81 0.47
CA GLY A 317 22.53 16.28 -0.65
C GLY A 317 21.99 14.88 -0.37
N PHE A 318 22.81 14.00 0.22
CA PHE A 318 22.37 12.67 0.66
C PHE A 318 21.19 12.77 1.64
N GLY A 319 21.31 13.62 2.66
CA GLY A 319 20.25 13.75 3.66
C GLY A 319 18.97 14.37 3.11
N VAL A 320 19.06 15.37 2.24
CA VAL A 320 17.90 15.97 1.56
C VAL A 320 17.19 14.93 0.69
N VAL A 321 17.93 14.19 -0.13
CA VAL A 321 17.36 13.17 -1.03
C VAL A 321 16.73 12.03 -0.23
N PHE A 322 17.40 11.53 0.81
CA PHE A 322 16.84 10.50 1.69
C PHE A 322 15.57 10.96 2.39
N ALA A 323 15.56 12.19 2.92
CA ALA A 323 14.37 12.74 3.55
C ALA A 323 13.19 12.79 2.57
N MET A 324 13.42 13.30 1.35
CA MET A 324 12.40 13.34 0.31
C MET A 324 11.91 11.95 -0.05
N VAL A 325 12.81 10.99 -0.32
CA VAL A 325 12.44 9.61 -0.65
C VAL A 325 11.64 8.95 0.48
N GLY A 326 12.05 9.12 1.74
CA GLY A 326 11.28 8.62 2.89
C GLY A 326 9.87 9.21 2.94
N GLY A 327 9.72 10.49 2.60
CA GLY A 327 8.42 11.14 2.45
C GLY A 327 7.59 10.51 1.33
N MET A 328 8.19 10.34 0.15
CA MET A 328 7.54 9.71 -1.00
C MET A 328 6.99 8.32 -0.64
N MET A 329 7.78 7.50 0.06
CA MET A 329 7.37 6.16 0.51
C MET A 329 6.19 6.18 1.48
N VAL A 330 6.20 7.10 2.46
CA VAL A 330 5.07 7.22 3.40
C VAL A 330 3.79 7.64 2.66
N PHE A 331 3.88 8.54 1.70
CA PHE A 331 2.73 8.93 0.89
C PHE A 331 2.14 7.73 0.13
N ILE A 332 2.99 6.94 -0.54
CA ILE A 332 2.57 5.74 -1.30
C ILE A 332 1.88 4.74 -0.38
N VAL A 333 2.42 4.49 0.83
CA VAL A 333 1.79 3.57 1.77
C VAL A 333 0.38 4.03 2.15
N ILE A 334 0.21 5.33 2.44
CA ILE A 334 -1.06 5.91 2.87
C ILE A 334 -2.09 5.93 1.74
N HIS A 335 -1.68 6.30 0.53
CA HIS A 335 -2.60 6.55 -0.58
C HIS A 335 -2.88 5.31 -1.44
N GLU A 336 -1.93 4.38 -1.53
CA GLU A 336 -2.05 3.19 -2.35
C GLU A 336 -2.15 1.91 -1.50
N MET A 337 -1.10 1.56 -0.75
CA MET A 337 -0.97 0.20 -0.20
C MET A 337 -2.03 -0.11 0.88
N VAL A 338 -2.21 0.78 1.86
CA VAL A 338 -3.20 0.57 2.92
C VAL A 338 -4.63 0.57 2.36
N PRO A 339 -5.04 1.54 1.51
CA PRO A 339 -6.36 1.51 0.88
C PRO A 339 -6.60 0.25 0.04
N ILE A 340 -5.61 -0.21 -0.73
CA ILE A 340 -5.73 -1.44 -1.52
C ILE A 340 -5.88 -2.66 -0.59
N ALA A 341 -5.09 -2.76 0.48
CA ALA A 341 -5.19 -3.85 1.44
C ALA A 341 -6.58 -3.90 2.12
N VAL A 342 -7.10 -2.75 2.54
CA VAL A 342 -8.46 -2.65 3.11
C VAL A 342 -9.54 -2.99 2.06
N LYS A 343 -9.34 -2.63 0.78
CA LYS A 343 -10.30 -2.94 -0.29
C LYS A 343 -10.45 -4.44 -0.52
N TYR A 344 -9.36 -5.20 -0.43
CA TYR A 344 -9.37 -6.66 -0.65
C TYR A 344 -9.73 -7.49 0.59
N GLU A 345 -9.95 -6.85 1.75
CA GLU A 345 -10.21 -7.52 3.03
C GLU A 345 -11.43 -6.94 3.76
N THR A 346 -12.34 -7.80 4.20
CA THR A 346 -13.52 -7.35 4.95
C THR A 346 -13.24 -7.18 6.44
N ASP A 347 -12.20 -7.85 6.94
CA ASP A 347 -11.77 -7.83 8.34
C ASP A 347 -10.62 -6.83 8.54
N GLN A 348 -10.96 -5.59 8.90
CA GLN A 348 -9.98 -4.51 9.10
C GLN A 348 -9.00 -4.79 10.25
N VAL A 349 -9.39 -5.62 11.23
CA VAL A 349 -8.51 -6.02 12.33
C VAL A 349 -7.37 -6.86 11.78
N ARG A 350 -7.65 -7.74 10.81
CA ARG A 350 -6.62 -8.54 10.15
C ARG A 350 -5.66 -7.67 9.34
N THR A 351 -6.17 -6.72 8.56
CA THR A 351 -5.32 -5.77 7.81
C THR A 351 -4.40 -4.98 8.74
N THR A 352 -4.95 -4.43 9.82
CA THR A 352 -4.17 -3.69 10.82
C THR A 352 -3.15 -4.59 11.52
N GLY A 353 -3.53 -5.83 11.84
CA GLY A 353 -2.64 -6.82 12.45
C GLY A 353 -1.43 -7.16 11.58
N PHE A 354 -1.63 -7.38 10.27
CA PHE A 354 -0.53 -7.62 9.34
C PHE A 354 0.35 -6.37 9.16
N LEU A 355 -0.22 -5.17 9.13
CA LEU A 355 0.55 -3.93 9.10
C LEU A 355 1.47 -3.80 10.31
N VAL A 356 0.93 -3.96 11.52
CA VAL A 356 1.73 -3.91 12.75
C VAL A 356 2.77 -5.03 12.77
N LEU A 357 2.42 -6.23 12.30
CA LEU A 357 3.36 -7.34 12.17
C LEU A 357 4.52 -7.00 11.21
N GLY A 358 4.24 -6.35 10.09
CA GLY A 358 5.26 -5.88 9.16
C GLY A 358 6.23 -4.89 9.81
N MET A 359 5.70 -3.92 10.56
CA MET A 359 6.54 -2.99 11.34
C MET A 359 7.39 -3.74 12.37
N LEU A 360 6.82 -4.72 13.06
CA LEU A 360 7.53 -5.53 14.06
C LEU A 360 8.64 -6.36 13.44
N ILE A 361 8.39 -7.01 12.30
CA ILE A 361 9.39 -7.79 11.56
C ILE A 361 10.58 -6.90 11.21
N MET A 362 10.33 -5.70 10.69
CA MET A 362 11.42 -4.76 10.36
C MET A 362 12.15 -4.25 11.60
N ALA A 363 11.43 -3.95 12.66
CA ALA A 363 12.05 -3.53 13.92
C ALA A 363 13.02 -4.59 14.45
N VAL A 364 12.55 -5.85 14.50
CA VAL A 364 13.36 -6.99 14.96
C VAL A 364 14.52 -7.25 14.01
N SER A 365 14.31 -7.17 12.69
CA SER A 365 15.39 -7.40 11.73
C SER A 365 16.51 -6.38 11.87
N LEU A 366 16.19 -5.09 12.07
CA LEU A 366 17.22 -4.06 12.27
C LEU A 366 17.97 -4.27 13.59
N VAL A 367 17.27 -4.62 14.67
CA VAL A 367 17.90 -4.91 15.97
C VAL A 367 18.85 -6.10 15.83
N LEU A 368 18.43 -7.19 15.18
CA LEU A 368 19.26 -8.37 14.95
C LEU A 368 20.45 -8.11 14.01
N PHE A 369 20.38 -7.11 13.14
CA PHE A 369 21.49 -6.74 12.25
C PHE A 369 22.53 -5.86 12.97
N VAL A 370 22.13 -5.19 14.06
CA VAL A 370 22.99 -4.33 14.89
C VAL A 370 23.65 -5.12 16.04
N LEU A 371 22.98 -6.16 16.54
CA LEU A 371 23.53 -7.12 17.52
C LEU A 371 24.51 -8.09 16.85
#